data_AF-A0A838HNS9-F1
#
_entry.id   AF-A0A838HNS9-F1
#
_cell.length_a   1.000
_cell.length_b   1.000
_cell.length_c   1.000
_cell.angle_alpha   90.00
_cell.angle_beta   90.00
_cell.angle_gamma   90.00
#
_symmetry.space_group_name_H-M   'P 1'
#
loop_
_entity.id
_entity.type
_entity.pdbx_description
1 polymer ?
#
loop_
_entity_poly.entity_id
_entity_poly.type
_entity_poly.pdbx_seq_one_letter_code
_entity_poly.pdbx_strand_id
1 'polypeptide(L)'
;RTTEDLDITPAPDPDNLSKLSDALRELDARLLAPGAEEPIGWPWSAEAFSQFTTLTTRTNAGDLDICLRPDAPGGRQFHYDELAGNALVIELPPDIPVAALEDIIASKEASNRDKDRATLPELKDLLAALRSRRGVDPPRRDPGPAAR
;
A
#
# COMPACT_ATOMS: atom_id res chain seq x y z
N ARG A 1 -0.43 -5.39 16.65
CA ARG A 1 0.06 -4.01 16.41
C ARG A 1 -1.08 -3.24 15.76
N THR A 2 -1.35 -2.02 16.19
CA THR A 2 -2.31 -1.13 15.53
C THR A 2 -1.55 -0.35 14.45
N THR A 3 -2.11 -0.23 13.24
CA THR A 3 -1.62 0.73 12.24
C THR A 3 -2.35 2.03 12.54
N GLU A 4 -1.61 3.12 12.70
CA GLU A 4 -2.20 4.43 13.03
C GLU A 4 -2.37 5.31 11.77
N ASP A 5 -1.74 4.87 10.68
CA ASP A 5 -1.69 5.47 9.36
C ASP A 5 -2.19 4.49 8.27
N LEU A 6 -2.65 5.07 7.16
CA LEU A 6 -2.99 4.38 5.93
C LEU A 6 -2.02 4.82 4.82
N ASP A 7 -1.38 3.88 4.14
CA ASP A 7 -0.59 4.13 2.94
C ASP A 7 -1.43 3.87 1.67
N ILE A 8 -1.37 4.78 0.69
CA ILE A 8 -1.97 4.58 -0.63
C ILE A 8 -0.96 4.82 -1.75
N THR A 9 -1.11 4.09 -2.86
CA THR A 9 -0.39 4.36 -4.12
C THR A 9 -1.44 4.59 -5.21
N PRO A 10 -1.69 5.86 -5.61
CA PRO A 10 -2.69 6.14 -6.63
C PRO A 10 -2.14 5.86 -8.03
N ALA A 11 -3.03 5.53 -8.97
CA ALA A 11 -2.67 5.55 -10.39
C ALA A 11 -2.24 6.98 -10.79
N PRO A 12 -1.16 7.13 -11.58
CA PRO A 12 -0.57 8.44 -11.88
C PRO A 12 -1.35 9.24 -12.94
N ASP A 13 -2.46 8.70 -13.44
CA ASP A 13 -3.31 9.36 -14.42
C ASP A 13 -3.89 10.67 -13.87
N PRO A 14 -3.87 11.78 -14.65
CA PRO A 14 -4.34 13.08 -14.19
C PRO A 14 -5.80 13.11 -13.69
N ASP A 15 -6.71 12.35 -14.31
CA ASP A 15 -8.11 12.33 -13.89
C ASP A 15 -8.24 11.64 -12.53
N ASN A 16 -7.49 10.56 -12.31
CA ASN A 16 -7.41 9.90 -11.01
C ASN A 16 -6.83 10.82 -9.93
N LEU A 17 -5.74 11.52 -10.25
CA LEU A 17 -5.11 12.47 -9.32
C LEU A 17 -6.00 13.69 -9.03
N SER A 18 -6.83 14.12 -9.97
CA SER A 18 -7.85 15.15 -9.73
C SER A 18 -8.89 14.67 -8.72
N LYS A 19 -9.42 13.44 -8.89
CA LYS A 19 -10.37 12.85 -7.93
C LYS A 19 -9.76 12.68 -6.53
N LEU A 20 -8.49 12.25 -6.46
CA LEU A 20 -7.76 12.21 -5.19
C LEU A 20 -7.63 13.60 -4.57
N SER A 21 -7.34 14.63 -5.37
CA SER A 21 -7.27 16.01 -4.88
C SER A 21 -8.60 16.47 -4.29
N ASP A 22 -9.72 16.13 -4.93
CA ASP A 22 -11.06 16.47 -4.43
C ASP A 22 -11.36 15.76 -3.11
N ALA A 23 -11.06 14.46 -3.01
CA ALA A 23 -11.22 13.70 -1.77
C ALA A 23 -10.35 14.24 -0.62
N LEU A 24 -9.10 14.61 -0.89
CA LEU A 24 -8.21 15.22 0.12
C LEU A 24 -8.74 16.57 0.62
N ARG A 25 -9.33 17.39 -0.25
CA ARG A 25 -9.97 18.64 0.17
C ARG A 25 -11.21 18.39 1.02
N GLU A 26 -12.01 17.40 0.68
CA GLU A 26 -13.18 17.00 1.48
C GLU A 26 -12.79 16.54 2.90
N LEU A 27 -11.65 15.87 3.02
CA LEU A 27 -11.11 15.36 4.29
C LEU A 27 -10.33 16.40 5.13
N ASP A 28 -10.31 17.69 4.72
CA ASP A 28 -9.43 18.75 5.25
C ASP A 28 -7.95 18.30 5.35
N ALA A 29 -7.47 17.61 4.31
CA ALA A 29 -6.11 17.09 4.31
C ALA A 29 -5.08 18.22 4.33
N ARG A 30 -4.12 18.11 5.25
CA ARG A 30 -3.00 19.03 5.42
C ARG A 30 -1.69 18.28 5.25
N LEU A 31 -0.71 18.94 4.61
CA LEU A 31 0.59 18.36 4.35
C LEU A 31 1.47 18.46 5.60
N LEU A 32 2.04 17.35 6.04
CA LEU A 32 3.06 17.32 7.07
C LEU A 32 4.44 17.22 6.40
N ALA A 33 5.14 18.35 6.35
CA ALA A 33 6.48 18.39 5.77
C ALA A 33 7.49 17.63 6.65
N PRO A 34 8.55 17.03 6.07
CA PRO A 34 9.59 16.35 6.85
C PRO A 34 10.19 17.27 7.92
N GLY A 35 10.16 16.82 9.18
CA GLY A 35 10.69 17.57 10.32
C GLY A 35 9.81 18.72 10.81
N ALA A 36 8.64 18.94 10.22
CA ALA A 36 7.65 19.89 10.75
C ALA A 36 6.87 19.27 11.91
N GLU A 37 6.56 20.10 12.91
CA GLU A 37 5.71 19.71 14.04
C GLU A 37 4.22 19.77 13.68
N GLU A 38 3.82 20.75 12.85
CA GLU A 38 2.43 21.03 12.50
C GLU A 38 2.19 20.90 10.99
N PRO A 39 1.06 20.31 10.57
CA PRO A 39 0.72 20.20 9.17
C PRO A 39 0.19 21.53 8.60
N ILE A 40 0.51 21.81 7.34
CA ILE A 40 0.17 23.05 6.66
C ILE A 40 -0.87 22.83 5.57
N GLY A 41 -1.62 23.88 5.24
CA GLY A 41 -2.51 23.87 4.08
C GLY A 41 -1.70 23.66 2.79
N TRP A 42 -2.23 22.85 1.88
CA TRP A 42 -1.57 22.52 0.62
C TRP A 42 -2.53 22.66 -0.56
N PRO A 43 -2.12 23.27 -1.68
CA PRO A 43 -2.97 23.39 -2.87
C PRO A 43 -3.02 22.04 -3.62
N TRP A 44 -3.81 21.09 -3.10
CA TRP A 44 -4.03 19.80 -3.74
C TRP A 44 -4.41 19.96 -5.21
N SER A 45 -3.66 19.34 -6.11
CA SER A 45 -3.94 19.29 -7.54
C SER A 45 -3.17 18.14 -8.19
N ALA A 46 -3.62 17.67 -9.36
CA ALA A 46 -2.90 16.66 -10.13
C ALA A 46 -1.45 17.08 -10.43
N GLU A 47 -1.24 18.37 -10.75
CA GLU A 47 0.09 18.93 -11.00
C GLU A 47 0.95 18.93 -9.73
N ALA A 48 0.38 19.25 -8.57
CA ALA A 48 1.12 19.30 -7.32
C ALA A 48 1.74 17.93 -6.96
N PHE A 49 1.06 16.82 -7.25
CA PHE A 49 1.60 15.47 -7.00
C PHE A 49 2.83 15.14 -7.85
N SER A 50 2.96 15.70 -9.05
CA SER A 50 4.05 15.36 -9.97
C SER A 50 5.45 15.67 -9.43
N GLN A 51 5.53 16.52 -8.40
CA GLN A 51 6.77 17.00 -7.80
C GLN A 51 7.26 16.12 -6.64
N PHE A 52 6.49 15.11 -6.23
CA PHE A 52 6.78 14.31 -5.03
C PHE A 52 6.82 12.82 -5.32
N THR A 53 7.57 12.10 -4.49
CA THR A 53 7.58 10.63 -4.44
C THR A 53 6.67 10.10 -3.34
N THR A 54 6.62 10.81 -2.21
CA THR A 54 5.75 10.51 -1.07
C THR A 54 5.28 11.82 -0.43
N LEU A 55 4.04 11.84 0.05
CA LEU A 55 3.48 12.93 0.84
C LEU A 55 2.88 12.34 2.12
N THR A 56 3.26 12.88 3.27
CA THR A 56 2.62 12.55 4.55
C THR A 56 1.55 13.58 4.84
N THR A 57 0.33 13.13 5.12
CA THR A 57 -0.82 14.01 5.29
C THR A 57 -1.58 13.67 6.56
N ARG A 58 -2.16 14.71 7.17
CA ARG A 58 -3.11 14.59 8.27
C ARG A 58 -4.47 15.01 7.78
N THR A 59 -5.48 14.20 8.06
CA THR A 59 -6.87 14.45 7.68
C THR A 59 -7.78 14.37 8.90
N ASN A 60 -9.03 14.80 8.75
CA ASN A 60 -10.05 14.62 9.81
C ASN A 60 -10.43 13.16 10.07
N ALA A 61 -10.02 12.23 9.19
CA ALA A 61 -10.27 10.80 9.32
C ALA A 61 -9.04 10.01 9.82
N GLY A 62 -7.90 10.67 10.02
CA GLY A 62 -6.63 10.05 10.39
C GLY A 62 -5.47 10.45 9.49
N ASP A 63 -4.29 9.89 9.78
CA ASP A 63 -3.06 10.15 9.02
C ASP A 63 -3.03 9.25 7.76
N LEU A 64 -2.62 9.84 6.65
CA LEU A 64 -2.60 9.22 5.31
C LEU A 64 -1.27 9.52 4.62
N ASP A 65 -0.54 8.47 4.26
CA ASP A 65 0.68 8.55 3.46
C ASP A 65 0.36 8.24 1.99
N ILE A 66 0.65 9.19 1.10
CA ILE A 66 0.45 9.06 -0.34
C ILE A 66 1.79 8.74 -0.98
N CYS A 67 2.02 7.46 -1.28
CA CYS A 67 3.23 6.95 -1.92
C CYS A 67 3.05 6.88 -3.44
N LEU A 68 3.40 7.95 -4.15
CA LEU A 68 3.28 8.08 -5.61
C LEU A 68 4.29 7.22 -6.37
N ARG A 69 5.50 7.07 -5.82
CA ARG A 69 6.58 6.29 -6.42
C ARG A 69 7.29 5.47 -5.34
N PRO A 70 6.70 4.35 -4.88
CA PRO A 70 7.31 3.50 -3.86
C PRO A 70 8.68 2.99 -4.33
N ASP A 71 9.65 2.92 -3.42
CA ASP A 71 10.98 2.38 -3.72
C ASP A 71 10.86 0.90 -4.11
N ALA A 72 11.68 0.45 -5.06
CA ALA A 72 11.70 -0.92 -5.55
C ALA A 72 13.15 -1.43 -5.70
N PRO A 73 13.35 -2.76 -5.70
CA PRO A 73 14.68 -3.34 -5.80
C PRO A 73 15.48 -2.84 -7.02
N GLY A 74 16.79 -2.69 -6.84
CA GLY A 74 17.69 -2.22 -7.89
C GLY A 74 17.75 -0.68 -8.06
N GLY A 75 17.27 0.08 -7.07
CA GLY A 75 17.30 1.54 -7.10
C GLY A 75 16.27 2.16 -8.04
N ARG A 76 15.21 1.41 -8.38
CA ARG A 76 14.07 1.86 -9.20
C ARG A 76 12.88 2.20 -8.31
N GLN A 77 11.77 2.59 -8.93
CA GLN A 77 10.48 2.76 -8.28
C GLN A 77 9.46 1.76 -8.84
N PHE A 78 8.46 1.38 -8.03
CA PHE A 78 7.29 0.65 -8.50
C PHE A 78 6.37 1.57 -9.30
N HIS A 79 5.86 1.06 -10.43
CA HIS A 79 4.70 1.62 -11.09
C HIS A 79 3.40 1.10 -10.46
N TYR A 80 2.34 1.91 -10.49
CA TYR A 80 1.02 1.50 -10.00
C TYR A 80 0.57 0.16 -10.60
N ASP A 81 0.71 -0.01 -11.91
CA ASP A 81 0.25 -1.23 -12.60
C ASP A 81 0.98 -2.50 -12.15
N GLU A 82 2.26 -2.39 -11.73
CA GLU A 82 3.00 -3.52 -11.16
C GLU A 82 2.35 -3.96 -9.83
N LEU A 83 2.06 -3.00 -8.95
CA LEU A 83 1.45 -3.26 -7.65
C LEU A 83 0.00 -3.73 -7.79
N ALA A 84 -0.77 -3.09 -8.68
CA ALA A 84 -2.16 -3.44 -8.94
C ALA A 84 -2.28 -4.84 -9.55
N GLY A 85 -1.36 -5.24 -10.43
CA GLY A 85 -1.33 -6.57 -11.04
C GLY A 85 -1.14 -7.71 -10.02
N ASN A 86 -0.46 -7.45 -8.91
CA ASN A 86 -0.23 -8.42 -7.84
C ASN A 86 -1.19 -8.25 -6.64
N ALA A 87 -2.02 -7.20 -6.64
CA ALA A 87 -2.82 -6.83 -5.49
C ALA A 87 -3.82 -7.93 -5.08
N LEU A 88 -4.01 -8.07 -3.77
CA LEU A 88 -5.09 -8.85 -3.19
C LEU A 88 -6.32 -7.95 -3.09
N VAL A 89 -7.46 -8.41 -3.60
CA VAL A 89 -8.72 -7.68 -3.48
C VAL A 89 -9.42 -8.10 -2.20
N ILE A 90 -9.69 -7.14 -1.32
CA ILE A 90 -10.55 -7.34 -0.16
C ILE A 90 -11.99 -7.03 -0.56
N GLU A 91 -12.88 -8.00 -0.35
CA GLU A 91 -14.33 -7.88 -0.55
C GLU A 91 -14.96 -7.04 0.57
N LEU A 92 -14.79 -5.73 0.49
CA LEU A 92 -15.44 -4.73 1.34
C LEU A 92 -15.98 -3.65 0.41
N PRO A 93 -17.29 -3.41 0.28
CA PRO A 93 -17.78 -2.43 -0.70
C PRO A 93 -17.27 -0.99 -0.42
N PRO A 94 -16.62 -0.31 -1.39
CA PRO A 94 -16.20 -0.82 -2.70
C PRO A 94 -14.92 -1.66 -2.61
N ASP A 95 -14.81 -2.74 -3.39
CA ASP A 95 -13.66 -3.65 -3.38
C ASP A 95 -12.32 -2.91 -3.30
N ILE A 96 -11.50 -3.28 -2.31
CA ILE A 96 -10.27 -2.55 -1.99
C ILE A 96 -9.06 -3.37 -2.44
N PRO A 97 -8.30 -2.91 -3.46
CA PRO A 97 -7.03 -3.52 -3.81
C PRO A 97 -5.99 -3.20 -2.73
N VAL A 98 -5.35 -4.23 -2.20
CA VAL A 98 -4.27 -4.13 -1.22
C VAL A 98 -3.01 -4.72 -1.84
N ALA A 99 -1.91 -3.96 -1.78
CA ALA A 99 -0.62 -4.40 -2.30
C ALA A 99 -0.22 -5.77 -1.72
N ALA A 100 0.36 -6.62 -2.57
CA ALA A 100 0.84 -7.92 -2.13
C ALA A 100 1.90 -7.77 -1.03
N LEU A 101 1.90 -8.70 -0.07
CA LEU A 101 2.87 -8.69 1.02
C LEU A 101 4.31 -8.76 0.50
N GLU A 102 4.54 -9.51 -0.58
CA GLU A 102 5.83 -9.55 -1.28
C GLU A 102 6.28 -8.17 -1.77
N ASP A 103 5.40 -7.39 -2.40
CA ASP A 103 5.74 -6.08 -2.92
C ASP A 103 5.96 -5.06 -1.80
N ILE A 104 5.18 -5.15 -0.71
CA ILE A 104 5.38 -4.35 0.50
C ILE A 104 6.77 -4.63 1.11
N ILE A 105 7.15 -5.91 1.24
CA ILE A 105 8.48 -6.30 1.75
C ILE A 105 9.57 -5.77 0.83
N ALA A 106 9.43 -5.97 -0.49
CA ALA A 106 10.41 -5.51 -1.46
C ALA A 106 10.60 -3.99 -1.40
N SER A 107 9.52 -3.23 -1.22
CA SER A 107 9.59 -1.77 -1.09
C SER A 107 10.29 -1.33 0.19
N LYS A 108 9.99 -1.99 1.31
CA LYS A 108 10.63 -1.73 2.60
C LYS A 108 12.11 -2.10 2.62
N GLU A 109 12.49 -3.18 1.96
CA GLU A 109 13.90 -3.56 1.77
C GLU A 109 14.64 -2.56 0.91
N ALA A 110 14.00 -2.06 -0.16
CA ALA A 110 14.59 -1.06 -1.04
C ALA A 110 14.77 0.30 -0.35
N SER A 111 13.78 0.73 0.45
CA SER A 111 13.84 2.01 1.17
C SER A 111 14.79 1.97 2.38
N ASN A 112 14.87 0.82 3.05
CA ASN A 112 15.82 0.51 4.13
C ASN A 112 15.89 1.54 5.27
N ARG A 113 14.78 2.25 5.55
CA ARG A 113 14.68 3.23 6.64
C ARG A 113 14.71 2.52 7.99
N ASP A 114 15.04 3.24 9.05
CA ASP A 114 15.14 2.66 10.40
C ASP A 114 13.84 1.96 10.84
N LYS A 115 12.69 2.59 10.56
CA LYS A 115 11.36 2.01 10.81
C LYS A 115 11.09 0.74 9.98
N ASP A 116 11.60 0.69 8.76
CA ASP A 116 11.43 -0.47 7.88
C ASP A 116 12.27 -1.64 8.36
N ARG A 117 13.54 -1.42 8.73
CA ARG A 117 14.41 -2.48 9.30
C ARG A 117 13.81 -3.13 10.54
N ALA A 118 13.10 -2.36 11.37
CA ALA A 118 12.42 -2.89 12.55
C ALA A 118 11.18 -3.74 12.22
N THR A 119 10.49 -3.49 11.09
CA THR A 119 9.25 -4.19 10.70
C THR A 119 9.47 -5.37 9.75
N LEU A 120 10.56 -5.35 8.97
CA LEU A 120 10.88 -6.36 7.97
C LEU A 120 10.91 -7.81 8.50
N PRO A 121 11.47 -8.13 9.68
CA PRO A 121 11.46 -9.50 10.20
C PRO A 121 10.03 -10.05 10.38
N GLU A 122 9.14 -9.26 10.99
CA GLU A 122 7.74 -9.65 11.22
C GLU A 122 6.99 -9.91 9.90
N LEU A 123 7.20 -9.06 8.89
CA LEU A 123 6.57 -9.23 7.58
C LEU A 123 7.07 -10.48 6.85
N LYS A 124 8.38 -10.79 6.95
CA LYS A 124 8.97 -12.01 6.38
C LYS A 124 8.43 -13.28 7.05
N ASP A 125 8.28 -13.26 8.37
CA ASP A 125 7.68 -14.36 9.12
C ASP A 125 6.21 -14.58 8.73
N LEU A 126 5.44 -13.49 8.60
CA LEU A 126 4.05 -13.55 8.12
C LEU A 126 3.98 -14.14 6.71
N LEU A 127 4.86 -13.72 5.81
CA LEU A 127 4.90 -14.25 4.45
C LEU A 127 5.22 -15.76 4.44
N ALA A 128 6.20 -16.20 5.25
CA ALA A 128 6.54 -17.61 5.39
C ALA A 128 5.36 -18.44 5.93
N ALA A 129 4.64 -17.91 6.93
CA ALA A 129 3.45 -18.55 7.49
C ALA A 129 2.31 -18.66 6.46
N LEU A 130 2.05 -17.60 5.68
CA LEU A 130 1.05 -17.61 4.61
C LEU A 130 1.38 -18.62 3.51
N ARG A 131 2.66 -18.71 3.10
CA ARG A 131 3.13 -19.70 2.12
C ARG A 131 2.97 -21.12 2.64
N SER A 132 3.30 -21.35 3.90
CA SER A 132 3.13 -22.66 4.55
C SER A 132 1.66 -23.09 4.58
N ARG A 133 0.74 -22.15 4.87
CA ARG A 133 -0.71 -22.41 4.85
C ARG A 133 -1.25 -22.71 3.45
N ARG A 134 -0.74 -22.04 2.41
CA ARG A 134 -1.12 -22.31 1.01
C ARG A 134 -0.50 -23.60 0.47
N GLY A 135 0.60 -24.07 1.05
CA GLY A 135 1.28 -25.33 0.70
C GLY A 135 0.72 -26.59 1.36
N VAL A 136 -0.34 -26.48 2.20
CA VAL A 136 -1.07 -27.63 2.74
C VAL A 136 -2.19 -28.00 1.76
N ASP A 137 -1.99 -29.10 1.03
CA ASP A 137 -2.94 -29.71 0.08
C ASP A 137 -4.33 -29.90 0.75
N PRO A 138 -5.48 -29.62 0.08
CA PRO A 138 -6.78 -30.01 0.61
C PRO A 138 -6.83 -31.54 0.78
N PRO A 139 -7.59 -32.08 1.78
CA PRO A 139 -7.68 -33.51 1.97
C PRO A 139 -8.14 -34.16 0.66
N ARG A 140 -7.33 -35.09 0.14
CA ARG A 140 -7.70 -35.90 -1.03
C ARG A 140 -9.06 -36.53 -0.76
N ARG A 141 -10.07 -36.19 -1.58
CA ARG A 141 -11.31 -36.96 -1.62
C ARG A 141 -10.95 -38.36 -2.12
N ASP A 142 -11.09 -39.35 -1.24
CA ASP A 142 -11.05 -40.74 -1.66
C ASP A 142 -12.10 -40.96 -2.76
N PRO A 143 -11.73 -41.57 -3.90
CA PRO A 143 -12.72 -41.99 -4.86
C PRO A 143 -13.54 -43.09 -4.21
N GLY A 144 -14.77 -42.75 -3.79
CA GLY A 144 -15.74 -43.72 -3.33
C GLY A 144 -15.91 -44.84 -4.35
N PRO A 145 -16.19 -46.07 -3.90
CA PRO A 145 -16.09 -47.26 -4.73
C PRO A 145 -17.02 -47.16 -5.94
N ALA A 146 -16.47 -47.47 -7.12
CA ALA A 146 -17.21 -47.54 -8.37
C ALA A 146 -18.38 -48.52 -8.23
N ALA A 147 -19.61 -48.00 -8.39
CA ALA A 147 -20.81 -48.81 -8.45
C ALA A 147 -20.80 -49.68 -9.71
N ARG A 148 -21.13 -50.96 -9.52
CA ARG A 148 -21.32 -51.98 -10.56
C ARG A 148 -22.68 -51.90 -11.19
#